data_AF-A0A094J7I2-F1
#
_entry.id   AF-A0A094J7I2-F1
#
_cell.length_a   1.000
_cell.length_b   1.000
_cell.length_c   1.000
_cell.angle_alpha   90.00
_cell.angle_beta   90.00
_cell.angle_gamma   90.00
#
_symmetry.space_group_name_H-M   'P 1'
#
loop_
_entity.id
_entity.type
_entity.pdbx_description
1 polymer ?
#
loop_
_entity_poly.entity_id
_entity_poly.type
_entity_poly.pdbx_seq_one_letter_code
_entity_poly.pdbx_strand_id
1 'polypeptide(L)'
;MAQEADHILIGRVTGVDMIDGNGKPVEDREARTGPGLENIIRILITVDEVLVTNASNVPSVIRVPLARHLHYSLGQISDVYEGDTLVRLILLQGEDFTGIKPGVFLRSLSDKDEALRIYDATH
;
A
#
# COMPACT_ATOMS: atom_id res chain seq x y z
N MET A 1 5.91 -15.12 -2.38
CA MET A 1 5.08 -13.91 -2.61
C MET A 1 4.46 -13.41 -1.32
N ALA A 2 3.67 -14.21 -0.58
CA ALA A 2 3.16 -13.82 0.74
C ALA A 2 4.08 -14.21 1.93
N GLN A 3 5.28 -14.73 1.66
CA GLN A 3 6.20 -15.26 2.68
C GLN A 3 6.71 -14.18 3.64
N GLU A 4 6.82 -12.95 3.14
CA GLU A 4 7.27 -11.78 3.91
C GLU A 4 6.09 -10.98 4.47
N ALA A 5 4.85 -11.42 4.24
CA ALA A 5 3.67 -10.66 4.66
C ALA A 5 3.31 -10.96 6.11
N ASP A 6 3.36 -9.96 6.97
CA ASP A 6 2.78 -10.02 8.33
C ASP A 6 1.26 -9.84 8.31
N HIS A 7 0.74 -9.20 7.25
CA HIS A 7 -0.67 -8.87 7.10
C HIS A 7 -1.16 -9.20 5.69
N ILE A 8 -2.27 -9.94 5.63
CA ILE A 8 -3.01 -10.22 4.40
C ILE A 8 -4.41 -9.66 4.58
N LEU A 9 -4.75 -8.65 3.78
CA LEU A 9 -6.01 -7.90 3.90
C LEU A 9 -6.76 -7.92 2.57
N ILE A 10 -8.06 -7.64 2.63
CA ILE A 10 -8.87 -7.28 1.48
C ILE A 10 -9.32 -5.83 1.66
N GLY A 11 -9.23 -5.05 0.59
CA GLY A 11 -9.60 -3.65 0.65
C GLY A 11 -9.58 -2.96 -0.70
N ARG A 12 -9.77 -1.65 -0.67
CA ARG A 12 -9.88 -0.79 -1.85
C ARG A 12 -8.98 0.42 -1.70
N VAL A 13 -8.36 0.83 -2.81
CA VAL A 13 -7.67 2.12 -2.85
C VAL A 13 -8.72 3.21 -2.87
N THR A 14 -8.69 4.11 -1.89
CA THR A 14 -9.66 5.21 -1.76
C THR A 14 -9.02 6.58 -1.96
N GLY A 15 -7.69 6.63 -2.11
CA GLY A 15 -7.01 7.85 -2.46
C GLY A 15 -5.50 7.68 -2.52
N VAL A 16 -4.85 8.78 -2.87
CA VAL A 16 -3.41 8.93 -2.90
C VAL A 16 -3.11 10.28 -2.28
N ASP A 17 -2.16 10.31 -1.35
CA ASP A 17 -1.64 11.57 -0.82
C ASP A 17 -0.12 11.60 -0.94
N MET A 18 0.44 12.79 -0.68
CA MET A 18 1.87 12.98 -0.56
C MET A 18 2.17 13.77 0.71
N ILE A 19 3.29 13.42 1.34
CA ILE A 19 3.89 14.21 2.43
C ILE A 19 5.33 14.59 2.09
N ASP A 20 5.79 15.71 2.63
CA ASP A 20 7.20 16.11 2.59
C ASP A 20 8.03 15.40 3.68
N GLY A 21 9.34 15.71 3.75
CA GLY A 21 10.24 15.16 4.77
C GLY A 21 9.91 15.54 6.21
N ASN A 22 9.03 16.51 6.42
CA ASN A 22 8.53 16.92 7.73
C ASN A 22 7.16 16.32 8.03
N GLY A 23 6.64 15.43 7.17
CA GLY A 23 5.31 14.85 7.29
C GLY A 23 4.17 15.80 6.91
N LYS A 24 4.46 16.96 6.31
CA LYS A 24 3.44 17.93 5.91
C LYS A 24 2.80 17.52 4.58
N PRO A 25 1.48 17.67 4.43
CA PRO A 25 0.81 17.39 3.15
C PRO A 25 1.39 18.21 2.01
N VAL A 26 1.56 17.56 0.86
CA VAL A 26 1.92 18.19 -0.42
C VAL A 26 0.76 17.99 -1.38
N GLU A 27 0.20 19.08 -1.88
CA GLU A 27 -0.97 19.07 -2.78
C GLU A 27 -0.59 19.34 -4.24
N ASP A 28 0.64 19.76 -4.49
CA ASP A 28 1.15 20.00 -5.85
C ASP A 28 1.22 18.67 -6.62
N ARG A 29 0.37 18.56 -7.65
CA ARG A 29 0.30 17.37 -8.52
C ARG A 29 1.59 17.10 -9.28
N GLU A 30 2.41 18.13 -9.49
CA GLU A 30 3.72 17.99 -10.16
C GLU A 30 4.84 17.67 -9.19
N ALA A 31 4.61 17.71 -7.87
CA ALA A 31 5.59 17.31 -6.88
C ALA A 31 5.97 15.85 -7.07
N ARG A 32 7.27 15.55 -6.91
CA ARG A 32 7.85 14.25 -7.27
C ARG A 32 8.50 13.55 -6.09
N THR A 33 8.58 12.22 -6.20
CA THR A 33 9.52 11.38 -5.47
C THR A 33 10.77 11.13 -6.31
N GLY A 34 11.87 10.71 -5.67
CA GLY A 34 13.11 10.37 -6.34
C GLY A 34 14.35 10.59 -5.47
N PRO A 35 15.55 10.21 -5.96
CA PRO A 35 16.80 10.42 -5.25
C PRO A 35 17.01 11.89 -4.86
N GLY A 36 17.30 12.14 -3.58
CA GLY A 36 17.51 13.50 -3.04
C GLY A 36 16.23 14.28 -2.75
N LEU A 37 15.05 13.70 -2.99
CA LEU A 37 13.77 14.28 -2.59
C LEU A 37 13.24 13.59 -1.33
N GLU A 38 12.67 14.40 -0.44
CA GLU A 38 12.10 13.92 0.83
C GLU A 38 10.60 13.61 0.75
N ASN A 39 9.99 13.80 -0.42
CA ASN A 39 8.57 13.51 -0.61
C ASN A 39 8.30 12.01 -0.58
N ILE A 40 7.15 11.64 -0.02
CA ILE A 40 6.64 10.27 0.04
C ILE A 40 5.21 10.28 -0.47
N ILE A 41 4.94 9.55 -1.55
CA ILE A 41 3.58 9.22 -1.98
C ILE A 41 3.08 8.06 -1.12
N ARG A 42 1.84 8.15 -0.65
CA ARG A 42 1.17 7.06 0.07
C ARG A 42 -0.14 6.70 -0.62
N ILE A 43 -0.39 5.40 -0.74
CA ILE A 43 -1.67 4.87 -1.20
C ILE A 43 -2.56 4.69 0.01
N LEU A 44 -3.74 5.29 -0.01
CA LEU A 44 -4.75 5.17 1.03
C LEU A 44 -5.63 3.98 0.70
N ILE A 45 -5.65 3.01 1.62
CA ILE A 45 -6.38 1.76 1.44
C ILE A 45 -7.39 1.63 2.55
N THR A 46 -8.67 1.60 2.18
CA THR A 46 -9.74 1.22 3.10
C THR A 46 -9.74 -0.31 3.24
N VAL A 47 -9.67 -0.78 4.48
CA VAL A 47 -9.71 -2.21 4.81
C VAL A 47 -11.16 -2.67 4.87
N ASP A 48 -11.49 -3.65 4.04
CA ASP A 48 -12.81 -4.27 4.00
C ASP A 48 -12.85 -5.56 4.85
N GLU A 49 -11.78 -6.36 4.82
CA GLU A 49 -11.65 -7.60 5.57
C GLU A 49 -10.18 -7.85 5.95
N VAL A 50 -9.95 -8.42 7.13
CA VAL A 50 -8.63 -8.86 7.61
C VAL A 50 -8.58 -10.38 7.51
N LEU A 51 -7.69 -10.93 6.69
CA LEU A 51 -7.52 -12.38 6.54
C LEU A 51 -6.46 -12.91 7.50
N VAL A 52 -5.33 -12.21 7.58
CA VAL A 52 -4.18 -12.54 8.43
C VAL A 52 -3.60 -11.24 8.98
N THR A 53 -3.26 -11.22 10.26
CA THR A 53 -2.52 -10.12 10.87
C THR A 53 -1.86 -10.57 12.18
N ASN A 54 -0.67 -10.06 12.46
CA ASN A 54 -0.06 -10.13 13.80
C ASN A 54 -0.23 -8.83 14.62
N ALA A 55 -0.82 -7.78 14.02
CA ALA A 55 -1.09 -6.53 14.71
C ALA A 55 -2.27 -6.67 15.68
N SER A 56 -2.15 -6.03 16.85
CA SER A 56 -3.23 -5.98 17.85
C SER A 56 -4.46 -5.20 17.37
N ASN A 57 -4.26 -4.24 16.46
CA ASN A 57 -5.32 -3.45 15.86
C ASN A 57 -4.95 -3.07 14.42
N VAL A 58 -5.88 -3.29 13.48
CA VAL A 58 -5.72 -2.89 12.07
C VAL A 58 -6.55 -1.62 11.82
N PRO A 59 -5.95 -0.51 11.37
CA PRO A 59 -6.70 0.70 11.04
C PRO A 59 -7.72 0.47 9.92
N SER A 60 -8.86 1.17 9.97
CA SER A 60 -9.85 1.14 8.88
C SER A 60 -9.34 1.72 7.57
N VAL A 61 -8.37 2.65 7.64
CA VAL A 61 -7.64 3.19 6.50
C VAL A 61 -6.14 3.12 6.77
N ILE A 62 -5.43 2.39 5.91
CA ILE A 62 -3.99 2.22 5.96
C ILE A 62 -3.35 3.15 4.92
N ARG A 63 -2.24 3.79 5.29
CA ARG A 63 -1.45 4.66 4.40
C ARG A 63 -0.16 3.94 4.03
N VAL A 64 -0.16 3.25 2.89
CA VAL A 64 1.00 2.46 2.47
C VAL A 64 1.97 3.35 1.70
N PRO A 65 3.19 3.59 2.20
CA PRO A 65 4.17 4.41 1.49
C PRO A 65 4.69 3.69 0.25
N LEU A 66 4.81 4.42 -0.86
CA LEU A 66 5.58 3.98 -2.01
C LEU A 66 7.07 4.17 -1.74
N ALA A 67 7.89 3.37 -2.42
CA ALA A 67 9.33 3.47 -2.27
C ALA A 67 9.85 4.81 -2.83
N ARG A 68 10.54 5.57 -1.98
CA ARG A 68 10.99 6.95 -2.25
C ARG A 68 11.92 7.10 -3.46
N HIS A 69 12.65 6.04 -3.82
CA HIS A 69 13.57 6.04 -4.95
C HIS A 69 12.86 5.94 -6.31
N LEU A 70 11.56 5.65 -6.32
CA LEU A 70 10.77 5.64 -7.55
C LEU A 70 10.53 7.08 -8.02
N HIS A 71 10.54 7.29 -9.32
CA HIS A 71 10.39 8.61 -9.94
C HIS A 71 8.95 8.83 -10.39
N TYR A 72 8.07 9.13 -9.43
CA TYR A 72 6.66 9.41 -9.69
C TYR A 72 6.30 10.83 -9.27
N SER A 73 5.32 11.44 -9.95
CA SER A 73 4.63 12.62 -9.42
C SER A 73 3.38 12.23 -8.64
N LEU A 74 2.90 13.12 -7.77
CA LEU A 74 1.63 12.93 -7.08
C LEU A 74 0.49 12.70 -8.09
N GLY A 75 0.37 13.58 -9.08
CA GLY A 75 -0.67 13.51 -10.10
C GLY A 75 -0.66 12.18 -10.86
N GLN A 76 0.53 11.68 -11.23
CA GLN A 76 0.66 10.41 -11.94
C GLN A 76 0.05 9.24 -11.17
N ILE A 77 0.29 9.16 -9.85
CA ILE A 77 -0.24 8.06 -9.03
C ILE A 77 -1.71 8.30 -8.69
N SER A 78 -2.11 9.55 -8.42
CA SER A 78 -3.52 9.90 -8.21
C SER A 78 -4.39 9.48 -9.40
N ASP A 79 -3.94 9.73 -10.64
CA ASP A 79 -4.72 9.43 -11.85
C ASP A 79 -4.89 7.92 -12.09
N VAL A 80 -3.93 7.10 -11.65
CA VAL A 80 -4.05 5.62 -11.73
C VAL A 80 -5.21 5.10 -10.88
N TYR A 81 -5.51 5.77 -9.78
CA TYR A 81 -6.50 5.34 -8.80
C TYR A 81 -7.75 6.23 -8.76
N GLU A 82 -7.85 7.21 -9.67
CA GLU A 82 -9.02 8.07 -9.75
C GLU A 82 -10.27 7.26 -10.14
N GLY A 83 -11.32 7.35 -9.32
CA GLY A 83 -12.56 6.60 -9.53
C GLY A 83 -12.41 5.08 -9.37
N ASP A 84 -11.28 4.60 -8.86
CA ASP A 84 -11.04 3.18 -8.66
C ASP A 84 -11.94 2.62 -7.55
N THR A 85 -12.62 1.52 -7.86
CA THR A 85 -13.54 0.82 -6.95
C THR A 85 -13.15 -0.65 -6.78
N LEU A 86 -12.04 -1.07 -7.38
CA LEU A 86 -11.63 -2.47 -7.41
C LEU A 86 -11.19 -2.93 -6.01
N VAL A 87 -11.86 -3.98 -5.55
CA VAL A 87 -11.46 -4.72 -4.35
C VAL A 87 -10.22 -5.56 -4.70
N ARG A 88 -9.20 -5.47 -3.86
CA ARG A 88 -7.89 -6.10 -4.06
C ARG A 88 -7.45 -6.87 -2.82
N LEU A 89 -6.59 -7.85 -3.06
CA LEU A 89 -5.79 -8.48 -2.02
C LEU A 89 -4.58 -7.59 -1.72
N ILE A 90 -4.31 -7.34 -0.44
CA ILE A 90 -3.25 -6.43 0.01
C ILE A 90 -2.30 -7.21 0.91
N LEU A 91 -1.01 -7.17 0.58
CA LEU A 91 0.06 -7.91 1.27
C LEU A 91 1.03 -6.92 1.93
N LEU A 92 0.99 -6.80 3.25
CA LEU A 92 1.77 -5.80 4.00
C LEU A 92 2.66 -6.47 5.05
N GLN A 93 3.68 -5.74 5.50
CA GLN A 93 4.63 -6.16 6.52
C GLN A 93 4.97 -5.02 7.48
N GLY A 94 5.43 -5.42 8.67
CA GLY A 94 5.86 -4.54 9.75
C GLY A 94 4.73 -3.75 10.41
N GLU A 95 5.04 -3.18 11.56
CA GLU A 95 4.09 -2.43 12.40
C GLU A 95 3.48 -1.20 11.68
N ASP A 96 4.22 -0.63 10.72
CA ASP A 96 3.80 0.53 9.93
C ASP A 96 3.01 0.15 8.66
N PHE A 97 2.66 -1.12 8.46
CA PHE A 97 1.88 -1.61 7.32
C PHE A 97 2.48 -1.20 5.96
N THR A 98 3.77 -1.51 5.78
CA THR A 98 4.47 -1.23 4.52
C THR A 98 4.20 -2.32 3.49
N GLY A 99 4.25 -1.99 2.20
CA GLY A 99 4.10 -3.01 1.15
C GLY A 99 5.26 -4.00 1.19
N ILE A 100 4.96 -5.31 1.08
CA ILE A 100 6.00 -6.36 1.06
C ILE A 100 7.07 -6.10 -0.01
N LYS A 101 6.66 -5.52 -1.13
CA LYS A 101 7.54 -5.15 -2.23
C LYS A 101 6.89 -4.07 -3.11
N PRO A 102 7.66 -3.09 -3.61
CA PRO A 102 7.13 -2.07 -4.51
C PRO A 102 6.42 -2.70 -5.72
N GLY A 103 5.19 -2.26 -5.98
CA GLY A 103 4.38 -2.71 -7.12
C GLY A 103 3.78 -4.12 -7.02
N VAL A 104 4.02 -4.87 -5.94
CA VAL A 104 3.53 -6.26 -5.80
C VAL A 104 2.56 -6.44 -4.63
N PHE A 105 2.47 -5.46 -3.74
CA PHE A 105 1.64 -5.55 -2.54
C PHE A 105 0.13 -5.41 -2.79
N LEU A 106 -0.30 -4.86 -3.92
CA LEU A 106 -1.68 -4.84 -4.38
C LEU A 106 -1.89 -5.90 -5.47
N ARG A 107 -2.81 -6.84 -5.22
CA ARG A 107 -3.05 -8.01 -6.08
C ARG A 107 -4.52 -8.19 -6.40
N SER A 108 -4.79 -8.95 -7.46
CA SER A 108 -6.15 -9.38 -7.76
C SER A 108 -6.67 -10.28 -6.64
N LEU A 109 -7.98 -10.23 -6.37
CA LEU A 109 -8.62 -11.17 -5.44
C LEU A 109 -8.50 -12.64 -5.88
N SER A 110 -8.30 -12.90 -7.18
CA SER A 110 -8.02 -14.25 -7.69
C SER A 110 -6.78 -14.89 -7.07
N ASP A 111 -5.86 -14.07 -6.53
CA ASP A 111 -4.60 -14.55 -5.95
C ASP A 111 -4.75 -14.94 -4.47
N LYS A 112 -5.94 -14.76 -3.87
CA LYS A 112 -6.22 -14.97 -2.43
C LYS A 112 -5.81 -16.37 -1.95
N ASP A 113 -6.31 -17.41 -2.62
CA ASP A 113 -6.08 -18.80 -2.18
C ASP A 113 -4.62 -19.22 -2.36
N GLU A 114 -3.92 -18.67 -3.35
CA GLU A 114 -2.47 -18.88 -3.49
C GLU A 114 -1.69 -18.16 -2.38
N ALA A 115 -2.03 -16.90 -2.09
CA ALA A 115 -1.37 -16.12 -1.06
C ALA A 115 -1.49 -16.77 0.32
N LEU A 116 -2.69 -17.23 0.70
CA LEU A 116 -2.92 -17.91 1.98
C LEU A 116 -2.16 -19.23 2.08
N ARG A 117 -2.18 -20.06 1.02
CA ARG A 117 -1.39 -21.30 0.99
C ARG A 117 0.10 -21.06 1.15
N ILE A 118 0.64 -20.01 0.53
CA ILE A 118 2.06 -19.65 0.67
C ILE A 118 2.35 -19.20 2.11
N TYR A 119 1.48 -18.38 2.69
CA TYR A 119 1.63 -17.91 4.07
C TYR A 119 1.69 -19.07 5.06
N ASP A 120 0.70 -19.96 5.02
CA ASP A 120 0.57 -21.14 5.91
C ASP A 120 1.74 -22.12 5.78
N ALA A 121 2.39 -22.19 4.60
CA ALA A 121 3.55 -23.04 4.40
C ALA A 121 4.84 -22.46 5.00
N THR A 122 4.82 -21.21 5.46
CA THR A 122 6.01 -20.47 5.91
C THR A 122 5.96 -19.94 7.35
N HIS A 123 4.83 -20.14 8.04
CA HIS A 123 4.59 -19.73 9.42
C HIS A 123 3.97 -20.89 10.21
#